data_AF-W9TDU3-F1
#
_entry.id   AF-W9TDU3-F1
#
_cell.length_a   1.000
_cell.length_b   1.000
_cell.length_c   1.000
_cell.angle_alpha   90.00
_cell.angle_beta   90.00
_cell.angle_gamma   90.00
#
_symmetry.space_group_name_H-M   'P 1'
#
loop_
_entity.id
_entity.type
_entity.pdbx_description
1 polymer ?
#
loop_
_entity_poly.entity_id
_entity_poly.type
_entity_poly.pdbx_seq_one_letter_code
_entity_poly.pdbx_strand_id
1 'polypeptide(L)'
;MSSRQHQLGAVAIEFAALFVSFFVTFYAILAYSLPLLLTLSFKEISADAARAAIKVDPAQAPADYVAAIDREVSRVVEASWLPAQWRNGDCPPPGPGSWQRLPATSGTAYGHLRLDDSRPEDGRLLLHVCLQRKYNRDGPASEAMIIPPLRLLSFSIPDLPEHDGETVLRGRTVIRL
;
A
#
# COMPACT_ATOMS: atom_id res chain seq x y z
N MET A 1 -66.62 4.56 15.45
CA MET A 1 -65.34 5.30 15.46
C MET A 1 -64.26 4.33 15.93
N SER A 2 -63.55 3.67 15.01
CA SER A 2 -62.52 2.68 15.35
C SER A 2 -61.19 3.38 15.57
N SER A 3 -60.63 3.20 16.77
CA SER A 3 -59.42 3.84 17.26
C SER A 3 -58.20 3.39 16.44
N ARG A 4 -57.55 4.33 15.76
CA ARG A 4 -56.17 4.17 15.25
C ARG A 4 -55.24 4.09 16.47
N GLN A 5 -55.12 2.90 17.05
CA GLN A 5 -54.08 2.64 18.04
C GLN A 5 -52.72 2.75 17.35
N HIS A 6 -51.99 3.76 17.77
CA HIS A 6 -50.66 4.16 17.34
C HIS A 6 -49.69 2.98 17.26
N GLN A 7 -49.15 2.72 16.07
CA GLN A 7 -48.10 1.72 15.80
C GLN A 7 -46.70 2.19 16.28
N LEU A 8 -46.58 2.58 17.54
CA LEU A 8 -45.32 3.10 18.09
C LEU A 8 -44.22 2.01 18.15
N GLY A 9 -44.61 0.74 18.35
CA GLY A 9 -43.66 -0.38 18.41
C GLY A 9 -43.07 -0.80 17.07
N ALA A 10 -43.85 -0.72 15.98
CA ALA A 10 -43.37 -1.06 14.64
C ALA A 10 -42.33 -0.05 14.15
N VAL A 11 -42.60 1.25 14.35
CA VAL A 11 -41.67 2.34 14.01
C VAL A 11 -40.34 2.22 14.76
N ALA A 12 -40.37 1.78 16.03
CA ALA A 12 -39.14 1.61 16.82
C ALA A 12 -38.24 0.49 16.29
N ILE A 13 -38.81 -0.64 15.86
CA ILE A 13 -38.04 -1.76 15.29
C ILE A 13 -37.46 -1.39 13.92
N GLU A 14 -38.26 -0.75 13.07
CA GLU A 14 -37.82 -0.27 11.76
C GLU A 14 -36.69 0.76 11.90
N PHE A 15 -36.82 1.70 12.83
CA PHE A 15 -35.76 2.66 13.13
C PHE A 15 -34.49 1.99 13.65
N ALA A 16 -34.59 0.99 14.53
CA ALA A 16 -33.43 0.28 15.05
C ALA A 16 -32.64 -0.42 13.92
N ALA A 17 -33.33 -1.04 12.96
CA ALA A 17 -32.69 -1.66 11.81
C ALA A 17 -31.95 -0.62 10.94
N LEU A 18 -32.63 0.47 10.56
CA LEU A 18 -32.04 1.53 9.75
C LEU A 18 -30.87 2.25 10.45
N PHE A 19 -31.00 2.48 11.74
CA PHE A 19 -29.97 3.08 12.57
C PHE A 19 -28.69 2.24 12.53
N VAL A 20 -28.77 0.94 12.83
CA VAL A 20 -27.61 0.04 12.78
C VAL A 20 -27.00 -0.02 11.39
N SER A 21 -27.83 -0.15 10.34
CA SER A 21 -27.34 -0.18 8.95
C SER A 21 -26.59 1.10 8.56
N PHE A 22 -27.07 2.27 8.98
CA PHE A 22 -26.40 3.55 8.74
C PHE A 22 -25.01 3.57 9.39
N PHE A 23 -24.92 3.21 10.67
CA PHE A 23 -23.64 3.19 11.39
C PHE A 23 -22.65 2.17 10.81
N VAL A 24 -23.12 0.98 10.42
CA VAL A 24 -22.27 -0.03 9.77
C VAL A 24 -21.72 0.49 8.44
N THR A 25 -22.57 1.12 7.62
CA THR A 25 -22.15 1.67 6.33
C THR A 25 -21.16 2.82 6.52
N PHE A 26 -21.47 3.75 7.42
CA PHE A 26 -20.59 4.87 7.74
C PHE A 26 -19.24 4.38 8.27
N TYR A 27 -19.26 3.41 9.19
CA TYR A 27 -18.04 2.80 9.71
C TYR A 27 -17.22 2.14 8.62
N ALA A 28 -17.86 1.35 7.74
CA ALA A 28 -17.17 0.70 6.63
C ALA A 28 -16.49 1.74 5.73
N ILE A 29 -17.19 2.81 5.35
CA ILE A 29 -16.61 3.90 4.53
C ILE A 29 -15.36 4.47 5.20
N LEU A 30 -15.45 4.84 6.48
CA LEU A 30 -14.30 5.38 7.20
C LEU A 30 -13.16 4.37 7.29
N ALA A 31 -13.44 3.14 7.73
CA ALA A 31 -12.45 2.13 7.99
C ALA A 31 -11.72 1.65 6.72
N TYR A 32 -12.41 1.58 5.58
CA TYR A 32 -11.79 1.25 4.29
C TYR A 32 -11.11 2.44 3.62
N SER A 33 -11.55 3.68 3.87
CA SER A 33 -11.02 4.87 3.19
C SER A 33 -9.52 5.07 3.43
N LEU A 34 -9.06 4.94 4.69
CA LEU A 34 -7.65 5.15 5.04
C LEU A 34 -6.69 4.12 4.43
N PRO A 35 -6.86 2.79 4.62
CA PRO A 35 -5.96 1.81 4.02
C PRO A 35 -6.01 1.86 2.48
N LEU A 36 -7.18 2.16 1.90
CA LEU A 36 -7.30 2.35 0.46
C LEU A 36 -6.49 3.57 -0.01
N LEU A 37 -6.68 4.73 0.63
CA LEU A 37 -5.96 5.96 0.29
C LEU A 37 -4.45 5.75 0.43
N LEU A 38 -3.99 5.15 1.53
CA LEU A 38 -2.57 4.83 1.73
C LEU A 38 -2.03 3.91 0.63
N THR A 39 -2.76 2.86 0.27
CA THR A 39 -2.35 1.93 -0.80
C THR A 39 -2.30 2.62 -2.15
N LEU A 40 -3.23 3.52 -2.44
CA LEU A 40 -3.25 4.32 -3.66
C LEU A 40 -2.05 5.29 -3.71
N SER A 41 -1.76 5.98 -2.61
CA SER A 41 -0.61 6.88 -2.52
C SER A 41 0.72 6.14 -2.64
N PHE A 42 0.86 4.95 -2.04
CA PHE A 42 2.03 4.12 -2.23
C PHE A 42 2.23 3.72 -3.71
N LYS A 43 1.14 3.37 -4.41
CA LYS A 43 1.19 3.04 -5.85
C LYS A 43 1.57 4.25 -6.71
N GLU A 44 1.02 5.41 -6.41
CA GLU A 44 1.33 6.66 -7.10
C GLU A 44 2.81 7.02 -6.92
N ILE A 45 3.29 7.05 -5.68
CA ILE A 45 4.69 7.38 -5.36
C ILE A 45 5.65 6.35 -5.95
N SER A 46 5.33 5.06 -5.89
CA SER A 46 6.18 4.03 -6.52
C SER A 46 6.23 4.19 -8.04
N ALA A 47 5.14 4.59 -8.67
CA ALA A 47 5.10 4.83 -10.11
C ALA A 47 5.90 6.07 -10.50
N ASP A 48 5.80 7.16 -9.73
CA ASP A 48 6.56 8.38 -9.99
C ASP A 48 8.05 8.19 -9.76
N ALA A 49 8.44 7.48 -8.70
CA ALA A 49 9.83 7.12 -8.45
C ALA A 49 10.39 6.21 -9.56
N ALA A 50 9.59 5.23 -10.03
CA ALA A 50 9.96 4.40 -11.17
C ALA A 50 10.15 5.25 -12.45
N ARG A 51 9.21 6.14 -12.77
CA ARG A 51 9.31 7.04 -13.93
C ARG A 51 10.52 7.98 -13.84
N ALA A 52 10.85 8.45 -12.66
CA ALA A 52 12.02 9.30 -12.44
C ALA A 52 13.33 8.55 -12.75
N ALA A 53 13.40 7.27 -12.37
CA ALA A 53 14.56 6.42 -12.68
C ALA A 53 14.82 6.22 -14.19
N ILE A 54 13.80 6.37 -15.05
CA ILE A 54 13.98 6.31 -16.52
C ILE A 54 14.92 7.42 -17.02
N LYS A 55 15.00 8.56 -16.31
CA LYS A 55 15.84 9.69 -16.70
C LYS A 55 17.32 9.49 -16.35
N VAL A 56 17.67 8.41 -15.65
CA VAL A 56 19.06 8.11 -15.30
C VAL A 56 19.81 7.70 -16.56
N ASP A 57 20.99 8.28 -16.78
CA ASP A 57 21.81 8.00 -17.96
C ASP A 57 22.31 6.54 -17.96
N PRO A 58 21.91 5.71 -18.95
CA PRO A 58 22.34 4.32 -19.04
C PRO A 58 23.78 4.14 -19.54
N ALA A 59 24.47 5.20 -19.98
CA ALA A 59 25.85 5.13 -20.46
C ALA A 59 26.89 4.97 -19.32
N GLN A 60 26.46 5.06 -18.06
CA GLN A 60 27.31 4.88 -16.89
C GLN A 60 27.78 3.43 -16.72
N ALA A 61 28.86 3.22 -15.97
CA ALA A 61 29.26 1.87 -15.57
C ALA A 61 28.13 1.18 -14.79
N PRO A 62 27.94 -0.16 -14.90
CA PRO A 62 26.78 -0.84 -14.33
C PRO A 62 26.55 -0.59 -12.84
N ALA A 63 27.62 -0.54 -12.04
CA ALA A 63 27.52 -0.27 -10.61
C ALA A 63 27.05 1.17 -10.32
N ASP A 64 27.57 2.14 -11.05
CA ASP A 64 27.21 3.56 -10.92
C ASP A 64 25.78 3.82 -11.39
N TYR A 65 25.34 3.12 -12.44
CA TYR A 65 23.98 3.17 -12.94
C TYR A 65 22.96 2.68 -11.89
N VAL A 66 23.23 1.53 -11.25
CA VAL A 66 22.37 0.99 -10.18
C VAL A 66 22.32 1.95 -8.98
N ALA A 67 23.46 2.52 -8.58
CA ALA A 67 23.51 3.50 -7.50
C ALA A 67 22.76 4.80 -7.86
N ALA A 68 22.81 5.23 -9.12
CA ALA A 68 22.08 6.40 -9.60
C ALA A 68 20.56 6.17 -9.62
N ILE A 69 20.10 4.99 -10.03
CA ILE A 69 18.69 4.58 -9.93
C ILE A 69 18.23 4.64 -8.47
N ASP A 70 18.99 4.03 -7.55
CA ASP A 70 18.63 3.99 -6.13
C ASP A 70 18.54 5.38 -5.50
N ARG A 71 19.48 6.29 -5.83
CA ARG A 71 19.41 7.69 -5.40
C ARG A 71 18.16 8.39 -5.94
N GLU A 72 17.85 8.22 -7.22
CA GLU A 72 16.71 8.92 -7.82
C GLU A 72 15.36 8.39 -7.30
N VAL A 73 15.24 7.07 -7.13
CA VAL A 73 14.08 6.45 -6.49
C VAL A 73 13.92 6.96 -5.05
N SER A 74 15.00 6.92 -4.26
CA SER A 74 14.98 7.38 -2.86
C SER A 74 14.62 8.87 -2.77
N ARG A 75 15.19 9.71 -3.63
CA ARG A 75 14.90 11.14 -3.69
C ARG A 75 13.41 11.42 -3.90
N VAL A 76 12.76 10.72 -4.81
CA VAL A 76 11.31 10.90 -5.08
C VAL A 76 10.47 10.40 -3.92
N VAL A 77 10.81 9.24 -3.35
CA VAL A 77 10.08 8.69 -2.20
C VAL A 77 10.21 9.60 -0.98
N GLU A 78 11.41 10.08 -0.66
CA GLU A 78 11.67 10.95 0.49
C GLU A 78 11.05 12.34 0.36
N ALA A 79 10.97 12.86 -0.86
CA ALA A 79 10.31 14.12 -1.17
C ALA A 79 8.77 14.02 -1.22
N SER A 80 8.21 12.81 -1.11
CA SER A 80 6.76 12.64 -1.11
C SER A 80 6.11 13.26 0.14
N TRP A 81 4.80 13.47 0.08
CA TRP A 81 4.02 14.06 1.17
C TRP A 81 3.84 13.14 2.38
N LEU A 82 4.06 11.84 2.22
CA LEU A 82 3.85 10.85 3.29
C LEU A 82 4.88 11.02 4.41
N PRO A 83 4.51 10.81 5.69
CA PRO A 83 5.48 10.82 6.78
C PRO A 83 6.59 9.79 6.59
N ALA A 84 7.81 10.09 7.03
CA ALA A 84 8.98 9.21 6.86
C ALA A 84 8.73 7.79 7.39
N GLN A 85 8.12 7.67 8.56
CA GLN A 85 7.80 6.39 9.21
C GLN A 85 6.72 5.56 8.48
N TRP A 86 6.06 6.13 7.46
CA TRP A 86 5.05 5.43 6.66
C TRP A 86 5.58 4.97 5.30
N ARG A 87 6.79 5.40 4.93
CA ARG A 87 7.41 5.11 3.64
C ARG A 87 8.51 4.06 3.80
N ASN A 88 8.16 2.90 4.37
CA ASN A 88 9.12 1.80 4.44
C ASN A 88 9.22 1.13 3.08
N GLY A 89 10.41 0.62 2.76
CA GLY A 89 10.68 -0.18 1.58
C GLY A 89 10.83 -1.64 1.98
N ASP A 90 11.86 -2.28 1.47
CA ASP A 90 12.24 -3.65 1.83
C ASP A 90 11.17 -4.69 1.51
N CYS A 91 10.37 -4.40 0.48
CA CYS A 91 9.36 -5.32 0.00
C CYS A 91 10.02 -6.61 -0.53
N PRO A 92 9.32 -7.76 -0.44
CA PRO A 92 9.75 -8.94 -1.16
C PRO A 92 9.77 -8.68 -2.67
N PRO A 93 10.60 -9.41 -3.43
CA PRO A 93 10.59 -9.34 -4.88
C PRO A 93 9.19 -9.71 -5.44
N PRO A 94 8.78 -9.13 -6.58
CA PRO A 94 7.41 -9.23 -7.06
C PRO A 94 7.04 -10.62 -7.61
N GLY A 95 8.01 -11.50 -7.81
CA GLY A 95 7.83 -12.86 -8.33
C GLY A 95 9.16 -13.62 -8.38
N PRO A 96 9.16 -14.86 -8.90
CA PRO A 96 10.37 -15.65 -9.06
C PRO A 96 11.37 -14.98 -10.01
N GLY A 97 12.66 -15.26 -9.83
CA GLY A 97 13.76 -14.74 -10.65
C GLY A 97 14.89 -14.14 -9.83
N SER A 98 16.00 -13.83 -10.50
CA SER A 98 17.21 -13.24 -9.92
C SER A 98 17.07 -11.73 -9.68
N TRP A 99 16.14 -11.35 -8.82
CA TRP A 99 15.97 -9.96 -8.40
C TRP A 99 17.13 -9.51 -7.52
N GLN A 100 17.87 -8.52 -7.97
CA GLN A 100 18.88 -7.83 -7.20
C GLN A 100 18.23 -6.68 -6.42
N ARG A 101 18.44 -6.63 -5.10
CA ARG A 101 17.99 -5.53 -4.26
C ARG A 101 18.74 -4.23 -4.61
N LEU A 102 18.06 -3.09 -4.60
CA LEU A 102 18.73 -1.79 -4.70
C LEU A 102 19.65 -1.52 -3.48
N PRO A 103 20.75 -0.77 -3.65
CA PRO A 103 21.77 -0.52 -2.62
C PRO A 103 21.29 0.13 -1.31
N ALA A 104 20.09 0.72 -1.24
CA ALA A 104 19.56 1.38 -0.05
C ALA A 104 20.46 2.53 0.46
N THR A 105 20.88 3.43 -0.42
CA THR A 105 21.75 4.57 -0.06
C THR A 105 21.16 5.48 1.01
N SER A 106 19.84 5.49 1.18
CA SER A 106 19.09 6.19 2.23
C SER A 106 18.82 5.38 3.49
N GLY A 107 19.34 4.14 3.56
CA GLY A 107 19.13 3.20 4.66
C GLY A 107 17.95 2.23 4.45
N THR A 108 17.07 2.47 3.47
CA THR A 108 15.95 1.58 3.12
C THR A 108 15.96 1.29 1.62
N ALA A 109 15.81 0.02 1.20
CA ALA A 109 15.76 -0.28 -0.23
C ALA A 109 14.34 -0.12 -0.76
N TYR A 110 14.13 0.80 -1.68
CA TYR A 110 12.82 1.04 -2.28
C TYR A 110 12.52 0.18 -3.51
N GLY A 111 13.36 -0.80 -3.83
CA GLY A 111 13.15 -1.56 -5.04
C GLY A 111 14.14 -2.69 -5.30
N HIS A 112 13.90 -3.36 -6.43
CA HIS A 112 14.72 -4.43 -6.97
C HIS A 112 14.92 -4.22 -8.48
N LEU A 113 16.04 -4.70 -9.00
CA LEU A 113 16.37 -4.74 -10.42
C LEU A 113 16.51 -6.19 -10.88
N ARG A 114 16.17 -6.45 -12.14
CA ARG A 114 16.42 -7.74 -12.80
C ARG A 114 16.67 -7.49 -14.28
N LEU A 115 17.44 -8.35 -14.94
CA LEU A 115 17.50 -8.37 -16.40
C LEU A 115 16.17 -8.82 -16.99
N ASP A 116 15.77 -8.22 -18.12
CA ASP A 116 14.57 -8.62 -18.82
C ASP A 116 14.84 -9.81 -19.76
N ASP A 117 14.61 -11.00 -19.22
CA ASP A 117 14.77 -12.26 -19.95
C ASP A 117 13.76 -12.43 -21.11
N SER A 118 12.76 -11.55 -21.23
CA SER A 118 11.75 -11.61 -22.30
C SER A 118 12.32 -11.24 -23.67
N ARG A 119 13.39 -10.44 -23.71
CA ARG A 119 14.14 -10.05 -24.92
C ARG A 119 15.63 -9.94 -24.59
N PRO A 120 16.35 -11.07 -24.54
CA PRO A 120 17.74 -11.10 -24.08
C PRO A 120 18.70 -10.27 -24.96
N GLU A 121 18.35 -10.04 -26.22
CA GLU A 121 19.10 -9.21 -27.19
C GLU A 121 19.20 -7.73 -26.77
N ASP A 122 18.20 -7.22 -26.03
CA ASP A 122 18.09 -5.79 -25.71
C ASP A 122 18.83 -5.41 -24.41
N GLY A 123 19.22 -6.38 -23.58
CA GLY A 123 19.92 -6.15 -22.30
C GLY A 123 19.19 -5.25 -21.30
N ARG A 124 17.87 -5.06 -21.47
CA ARG A 124 17.07 -4.13 -20.67
C ARG A 124 16.89 -4.60 -19.24
N LEU A 125 16.66 -3.65 -18.35
CA LEU A 125 16.44 -3.91 -16.93
C LEU A 125 14.97 -3.72 -16.57
N LEU A 126 14.46 -4.55 -15.68
CA LEU A 126 13.19 -4.37 -15.01
C LEU A 126 13.44 -3.76 -13.65
N LEU A 127 12.90 -2.56 -13.43
CA LEU A 127 12.91 -1.89 -12.15
C LEU A 127 11.57 -2.12 -11.44
N HIS A 128 11.62 -2.74 -10.28
CA HIS A 128 10.51 -2.85 -9.35
C HIS A 128 10.72 -1.82 -8.23
N VAL A 129 9.80 -0.87 -8.09
CA VAL A 129 9.76 0.06 -6.96
C VAL A 129 8.60 -0.31 -6.05
N CYS A 130 8.81 -0.28 -4.74
CA CYS A 130 7.81 -0.67 -3.77
C CYS A 130 7.91 0.12 -2.47
N LEU A 131 6.75 0.49 -1.96
CA LEU A 131 6.56 1.01 -0.61
C LEU A 131 5.62 0.06 0.13
N GLN A 132 5.90 -0.16 1.40
CA GLN A 132 5.03 -0.93 2.27
C GLN A 132 4.99 -0.34 3.67
N ARG A 133 3.94 -0.68 4.40
CA ARG A 133 3.80 -0.36 5.82
C ARG A 133 3.03 -1.49 6.48
N LYS A 134 3.55 -1.99 7.60
CA LYS A 134 2.77 -2.81 8.53
C LYS A 134 1.64 -1.99 9.10
N TYR A 135 0.44 -2.55 9.14
CA TYR A 135 -0.79 -1.89 9.53
C TYR A 135 -1.55 -2.81 10.49
N ASN A 136 -0.92 -3.08 11.63
CA ASN A 136 -1.35 -4.07 12.61
C ASN A 136 -2.17 -3.44 13.72
N ARG A 137 -3.16 -4.17 14.24
CA ARG A 137 -4.05 -3.65 15.29
C ARG A 137 -3.30 -3.29 16.58
N ASP A 138 -2.44 -4.18 17.03
CA ASP A 138 -1.74 -4.09 18.32
C ASP A 138 -0.24 -3.79 18.13
N GLY A 139 0.13 -3.25 16.95
CA GLY A 139 1.50 -2.86 16.63
C GLY A 139 1.94 -1.55 17.32
N PRO A 140 3.24 -1.23 17.31
CA PRO A 140 3.74 0.07 17.77
C PRO A 140 3.12 1.21 16.95
N ALA A 141 3.16 2.45 17.43
CA ALA A 141 2.45 3.59 16.82
C ALA A 141 2.76 3.82 15.31
N SER A 142 3.96 3.46 14.85
CA SER A 142 4.35 3.52 13.43
C SER A 142 3.64 2.47 12.56
N GLU A 143 3.22 1.36 13.14
CA GLU A 143 2.59 0.21 12.49
C GLU A 143 1.12 0.05 12.88
N ALA A 144 0.66 0.78 13.89
CA ALA A 144 -0.69 0.70 14.40
C ALA A 144 -1.73 1.07 13.34
N MET A 145 -2.82 0.32 13.31
CA MET A 145 -4.03 0.69 12.57
C MET A 145 -4.57 2.01 13.12
N ILE A 146 -4.92 2.94 12.22
CA ILE A 146 -5.48 4.25 12.60
C ILE A 146 -6.94 4.09 13.02
N ILE A 147 -7.70 3.28 12.26
CA ILE A 147 -9.06 2.87 12.58
C ILE A 147 -9.02 1.39 12.91
N PRO A 148 -9.42 0.97 14.13
CA PRO A 148 -9.39 -0.43 14.53
C PRO A 148 -10.37 -1.28 13.69
N PRO A 149 -10.19 -2.59 13.57
CA PRO A 149 -11.14 -3.44 12.87
C PRO A 149 -12.30 -3.82 13.82
N LEU A 150 -13.54 -3.76 13.33
CA LEU A 150 -14.68 -4.37 14.02
C LEU A 150 -14.68 -5.87 13.77
N ARG A 151 -14.75 -6.65 14.84
CA ARG A 151 -14.98 -8.10 14.76
C ARG A 151 -16.46 -8.38 14.95
N LEU A 152 -17.11 -8.80 13.87
CA LEU A 152 -18.51 -9.22 13.86
C LEU A 152 -18.55 -10.72 13.64
N LEU A 153 -18.76 -11.47 14.73
CA LEU A 153 -18.69 -12.94 14.74
C LEU A 153 -17.33 -13.42 14.16
N SER A 154 -17.33 -13.97 12.96
CA SER A 154 -16.15 -14.51 12.26
C SER A 154 -15.56 -13.57 11.20
N PHE A 155 -16.08 -12.34 11.07
CA PHE A 155 -15.64 -11.37 10.07
C PHE A 155 -14.92 -10.19 10.71
N SER A 156 -13.91 -9.65 10.03
CA SER A 156 -13.24 -8.41 10.41
C SER A 156 -13.51 -7.32 9.37
N ILE A 157 -13.86 -6.12 9.83
CA ILE A 157 -14.14 -4.96 8.98
C ILE A 157 -13.18 -3.83 9.40
N PRO A 158 -12.25 -3.38 8.55
CA PRO A 158 -12.03 -3.82 7.18
C PRO A 158 -11.26 -5.14 7.12
N ASP A 159 -11.56 -5.96 6.11
CA ASP A 159 -10.73 -7.11 5.74
C ASP A 159 -9.51 -6.63 4.96
N LEU A 160 -8.31 -6.94 5.45
CA LEU A 160 -7.05 -6.41 4.94
C LEU A 160 -6.10 -7.55 4.58
N PRO A 161 -5.24 -7.37 3.56
CA PRO A 161 -4.31 -8.41 3.14
C PRO A 161 -3.29 -8.72 4.24
N GLU A 162 -3.19 -10.01 4.58
CA GLU A 162 -2.27 -10.54 5.56
C GLU A 162 -1.13 -11.32 4.88
N HIS A 163 0.09 -11.14 5.37
CA HIS A 163 1.28 -11.83 4.91
C HIS A 163 2.06 -12.30 6.14
N ASP A 164 2.26 -13.62 6.26
CA ASP A 164 2.97 -14.23 7.39
C ASP A 164 2.44 -13.81 8.78
N GLY A 165 1.12 -13.64 8.93
CA GLY A 165 0.49 -13.23 10.19
C GLY A 165 0.38 -11.72 10.39
N GLU A 166 0.92 -10.92 9.46
CA GLU A 166 1.01 -9.46 9.58
C GLU A 166 0.14 -8.78 8.52
N THR A 167 -0.61 -7.75 8.91
CA THR A 167 -1.35 -6.94 7.94
C THR A 167 -0.39 -5.94 7.30
N VAL A 168 -0.20 -6.02 5.98
CA VAL A 168 0.75 -5.16 5.26
C VAL A 168 0.05 -4.43 4.11
N LEU A 169 0.06 -3.10 4.18
CA LEU A 169 -0.34 -2.25 3.06
C LEU A 169 0.86 -2.07 2.13
N ARG A 170 0.68 -2.31 0.84
CA ARG A 170 1.77 -2.29 -0.14
C ARG A 170 1.34 -1.64 -1.46
N GLY A 171 2.16 -0.70 -1.93
CA GLY A 171 2.09 -0.18 -3.30
C GLY A 171 3.35 -0.58 -4.06
N ARG A 172 3.20 -1.02 -5.31
CA ARG A 172 4.32 -1.45 -6.14
C ARG A 172 4.11 -1.09 -7.60
N THR A 173 5.21 -0.83 -8.28
CA THR A 173 5.26 -0.60 -9.73
C THR A 173 6.47 -1.32 -10.32
N VAL A 174 6.27 -1.98 -11.46
CA VAL A 174 7.38 -2.56 -12.25
C VAL A 174 7.39 -1.86 -13.59
N ILE A 175 8.56 -1.36 -14.00
CA ILE A 175 8.78 -0.77 -15.31
C ILE A 175 10.00 -1.40 -15.96
N ARG A 176 10.12 -1.20 -17.27
CA ARG A 176 11.31 -1.53 -18.05
C ARG A 176 12.11 -0.25 -18.26
N LEU A 177 13.41 -0.31 -17.97
CA LEU A 177 14.41 0.72 -18.26
C LEU A 177 15.02 0.47 -19.64
#